data_AF-A0A0A2JQQ6-F1
#
_entry.id   AF-A0A0A2JQQ6-F1
#
_cell.length_a   1.000
_cell.length_b   1.000
_cell.length_c   1.000
_cell.angle_alpha   90.00
_cell.angle_beta   90.00
_cell.angle_gamma   90.00
#
_symmetry.space_group_name_H-M   'P 1'
#
loop_
_entity.id
_entity.type
_entity.pdbx_description
1 polymer ?
#
loop_
_entity_poly.entity_id
_entity_poly.type
_entity_poly.pdbx_seq_one_letter_code
_entity_poly.pdbx_strand_id
1 'polypeptide(L)'
;MIDHSVIFRKVELLVYHVVHGGLFLQEERKQMRPSWDAWVQVTSKRRAILALYLLHWAYSVLHKVPCFDCRDLGFMPAPAAKVLWQAQTEQEWNTRYIHWLSRWSGRGYLQAEFGKIKPGVIMDTRAERWLGEADEFGFMMISIVNAKLALNLIQTHDFEFNMYSPKVGDRVDTLDTPSMIADLDLVEANIKKLMDKLLPTGLDIRPHLKTTKSAILANKMVKAGAKGGCVAKVSEAEVIAAAGFDDLFITCEIIGPAKVQRLVELYRKHRKIRIVVDSEAGATAIDEALAKAGIDEPISVLIDLDVGLHRTGVLPGDPAMTLAQHVQGLKHLKLIGLHGYEGHLQHLHDKEDRKSQCLQSMETLTNTADVLRKAGFNIEVVTTGGTGTAEFCATVPGVTELQPGSFIFMDTDYRNAVGTFYSNSLTILSTVLSKQGPRSVTIDSGLKSLTTDSGLAECKDPRYTYGVLGDEHGSLSWEEGTPALSVGDRVEMVPSHIDPTVNLHDFYYAHRGGVIEEIWPVDSRGKVQ
;
A
#
# COMPACT_ATOMS: atom_id res chain seq x y z
N MET A 1 -21.07 -25.00 2.30
CA MET A 1 -21.25 -23.67 2.92
C MET A 1 -20.94 -22.62 1.87
N ILE A 2 -21.83 -21.66 1.66
CA ILE A 2 -21.58 -20.54 0.74
C ILE A 2 -20.56 -19.63 1.44
N ASP A 3 -19.43 -19.36 0.80
CA ASP A 3 -18.44 -18.42 1.31
C ASP A 3 -18.99 -16.99 1.19
N HIS A 4 -19.44 -16.44 2.32
CA HIS A 4 -20.01 -15.10 2.41
C HIS A 4 -19.04 -14.02 1.92
N SER A 5 -17.73 -14.23 2.05
CA SER A 5 -16.70 -13.28 1.60
C SER A 5 -16.65 -13.15 0.08
N VAL A 6 -16.97 -14.22 -0.65
CA VAL A 6 -16.97 -14.24 -2.12
C VAL A 6 -18.14 -13.42 -2.67
N ILE A 7 -19.34 -13.58 -2.10
CA ILE A 7 -20.52 -12.80 -2.51
C ILE A 7 -20.28 -11.31 -2.26
N PHE A 8 -19.71 -10.97 -1.10
CA PHE A 8 -19.49 -9.57 -0.72
C PHE A 8 -18.46 -8.90 -1.62
N ARG A 9 -17.35 -9.60 -1.89
CA ARG A 9 -16.33 -9.13 -2.83
C ARG A 9 -16.87 -8.96 -4.25
N LYS A 10 -17.82 -9.81 -4.70
CA LYS A 10 -18.45 -9.67 -6.01
C LYS A 10 -19.41 -8.49 -6.07
N VAL A 11 -20.17 -8.22 -5.01
CA VAL A 11 -21.03 -7.03 -4.89
C VAL A 11 -20.18 -5.76 -4.88
N GLU A 12 -19.09 -5.73 -4.13
CA GLU A 12 -18.14 -4.60 -4.09
C GLU A 12 -17.51 -4.33 -5.47
N LEU A 13 -17.04 -5.36 -6.17
CA LEU A 13 -16.48 -5.21 -7.52
C LEU A 13 -17.52 -4.70 -8.53
N LEU A 14 -18.77 -5.13 -8.40
CA LEU A 14 -19.87 -4.64 -9.23
C LEU A 14 -20.18 -3.16 -8.95
N VAL A 15 -20.25 -2.77 -7.67
CA VAL A 15 -20.44 -1.38 -7.25
C VAL A 15 -19.28 -0.52 -7.76
N TYR A 16 -18.03 -0.97 -7.59
CA TYR A 16 -16.83 -0.30 -8.11
C TYR A 16 -16.93 -0.06 -9.61
N HIS A 17 -17.33 -1.08 -10.39
CA HIS A 17 -17.51 -0.96 -11.84
C HIS A 17 -18.59 0.05 -12.23
N VAL A 18 -19.73 0.06 -11.53
CA VAL A 18 -20.82 1.03 -11.80
C VAL A 18 -20.43 2.46 -11.42
N VAL A 19 -19.64 2.64 -10.35
CA VAL A 19 -19.12 3.94 -9.90
C VAL A 19 -18.11 4.53 -10.90
N HIS A 20 -17.26 3.70 -11.52
CA HIS A 20 -16.25 4.15 -12.49
C HIS A 20 -16.83 4.84 -13.72
N GLY A 21 -18.09 4.55 -14.06
CA GLY A 21 -18.82 5.20 -15.15
C GLY A 21 -19.40 6.58 -14.79
N GLY A 22 -19.11 7.12 -13.62
CA GLY A 22 -19.61 8.42 -13.14
C GLY A 22 -21.03 8.37 -12.56
N LEU A 23 -21.21 8.98 -11.39
CA LEU A 23 -22.50 9.07 -10.67
C LEU A 23 -23.01 10.52 -10.53
N PHE A 24 -22.38 11.47 -11.21
CA PHE A 24 -22.67 12.89 -11.10
C PHE A 24 -22.87 13.53 -12.45
N LEU A 25 -23.88 14.39 -12.52
CA LEU A 25 -24.06 15.35 -13.58
C LEU A 25 -23.61 16.72 -13.08
N GLN A 26 -22.83 17.42 -13.89
CA GLN A 26 -22.32 18.75 -13.55
C GLN A 26 -23.47 19.76 -13.48
N GLU A 27 -24.49 19.56 -14.29
CA GLU A 27 -25.71 20.35 -14.36
C GLU A 27 -26.50 20.25 -13.06
N GLU A 28 -26.67 19.04 -12.51
CA GLU A 28 -27.35 18.84 -11.20
C GLU A 28 -26.58 19.53 -10.05
N ARG A 29 -25.24 19.55 -10.09
CA ARG A 29 -24.41 20.27 -9.10
C ARG A 29 -24.53 21.79 -9.24
N LYS A 30 -24.65 22.27 -10.47
CA LYS A 30 -24.84 23.69 -10.81
C LYS A 30 -26.30 24.14 -10.74
N GLN A 31 -27.20 23.27 -10.28
CA GLN A 31 -28.64 23.53 -10.17
C GLN A 31 -29.29 23.88 -11.52
N MET A 32 -28.79 23.27 -12.59
CA MET A 32 -29.26 23.41 -13.96
C MET A 32 -29.88 22.10 -14.45
N ARG A 33 -30.71 22.20 -15.48
CA ARG A 33 -31.32 21.04 -16.14
C ARG A 33 -30.28 20.28 -16.98
N PRO A 34 -30.01 18.98 -16.72
CA PRO A 34 -29.19 18.14 -17.59
C PRO A 34 -29.92 17.74 -18.87
N SER A 35 -29.22 17.13 -19.83
CA SER A 35 -29.90 16.43 -20.94
C SER A 35 -30.67 15.22 -20.42
N TRP A 36 -31.81 14.90 -21.06
CA TRP A 36 -32.64 13.78 -20.66
C TRP A 36 -31.88 12.44 -20.72
N ASP A 37 -31.11 12.21 -21.79
CA ASP A 37 -30.32 10.99 -21.96
C ASP A 37 -29.27 10.79 -20.86
N ALA A 38 -28.49 11.84 -20.55
CA ALA A 38 -27.49 11.78 -19.51
C ALA A 38 -28.14 11.59 -18.13
N TRP A 39 -29.27 12.24 -17.91
CA TRP A 39 -30.05 12.09 -16.68
C TRP A 39 -30.59 10.67 -16.50
N VAL A 40 -31.16 10.07 -17.54
CA VAL A 40 -31.65 8.68 -17.50
C VAL A 40 -30.49 7.72 -17.19
N GLN A 41 -29.35 7.85 -17.87
CA GLN A 41 -28.20 6.96 -17.67
C GLN A 41 -27.63 7.07 -16.25
N VAL A 42 -27.37 8.29 -15.77
CA VAL A 42 -26.78 8.49 -14.43
C VAL A 42 -27.77 8.13 -13.33
N THR A 43 -29.05 8.46 -13.48
CA THR A 43 -30.09 8.10 -12.51
C THR A 43 -30.31 6.58 -12.46
N SER A 44 -30.23 5.90 -13.60
CA SER A 44 -30.28 4.43 -13.66
C SER A 44 -29.09 3.79 -12.93
N LYS A 45 -27.87 4.31 -13.14
CA LYS A 45 -26.67 3.85 -12.41
C LYS A 45 -26.81 4.04 -10.90
N ARG A 46 -27.29 5.20 -10.45
CA ARG A 46 -27.55 5.47 -9.02
C ARG A 46 -28.56 4.49 -8.44
N ARG A 47 -29.69 4.26 -9.12
CA ARG A 47 -30.71 3.30 -8.70
C ARG A 47 -30.16 1.86 -8.64
N ALA A 48 -29.31 1.47 -9.59
CA ALA A 48 -28.67 0.16 -9.59
C ALA A 48 -27.74 -0.04 -8.38
N ILE A 49 -26.90 0.95 -8.04
CA ILE A 49 -26.03 0.89 -6.85
C ILE A 49 -26.85 0.78 -5.58
N LEU A 50 -27.89 1.61 -5.47
CA LEU A 50 -28.78 1.59 -4.30
C LEU A 50 -29.52 0.25 -4.19
N ALA A 51 -29.98 -0.33 -5.30
CA ALA A 51 -30.59 -1.66 -5.30
C ALA A 51 -29.63 -2.77 -4.85
N LEU A 52 -28.36 -2.71 -5.26
CA LEU A 52 -27.32 -3.64 -4.82
C LEU A 52 -27.05 -3.51 -3.32
N TYR A 53 -27.01 -2.28 -2.82
CA TYR A 53 -26.89 -2.01 -1.38
C TYR A 53 -28.10 -2.56 -0.60
N LEU A 54 -29.32 -2.41 -1.12
CA LEU A 54 -30.54 -2.96 -0.51
C LEU A 54 -30.48 -4.48 -0.42
N LEU A 55 -30.06 -5.16 -1.49
CA LEU A 55 -29.87 -6.61 -1.51
C LEU A 55 -28.81 -7.05 -0.51
N HIS A 56 -27.69 -6.32 -0.46
CA HIS A 56 -26.62 -6.58 0.51
C HIS A 56 -27.12 -6.42 1.95
N TRP A 57 -27.81 -5.31 2.26
CA TRP A 57 -28.37 -5.07 3.58
C TRP A 57 -29.38 -6.16 3.99
N ALA A 58 -30.31 -6.53 3.11
CA ALA A 58 -31.29 -7.57 3.38
C ALA A 58 -30.61 -8.92 3.68
N TYR A 59 -29.56 -9.24 2.92
CA TYR A 59 -28.73 -10.42 3.14
C TYR A 59 -27.98 -10.35 4.49
N SER A 60 -27.35 -9.22 4.80
CA SER A 60 -26.63 -9.00 6.05
C SER A 60 -27.54 -9.15 7.27
N VAL A 61 -28.76 -8.61 7.21
CA VAL A 61 -29.77 -8.74 8.27
C VAL A 61 -30.21 -10.20 8.42
N LEU A 62 -30.51 -10.89 7.32
CA LEU A 62 -30.95 -12.28 7.34
C LEU A 62 -29.88 -13.23 7.93
N HIS A 63 -28.61 -12.98 7.60
CA HIS A 63 -27.49 -13.84 7.97
C HIS A 63 -26.66 -13.36 9.16
N LYS A 64 -27.05 -12.24 9.80
CA LYS A 64 -26.35 -11.62 10.95
C LYS A 64 -24.87 -11.34 10.70
N VAL A 65 -24.54 -10.92 9.47
CA VAL A 65 -23.18 -10.54 9.07
C VAL A 65 -23.08 -9.02 8.91
N PRO A 66 -21.88 -8.42 9.07
CA PRO A 66 -21.71 -6.98 8.92
C PRO A 66 -22.24 -6.47 7.58
N CYS A 67 -22.78 -5.25 7.57
CA CYS A 67 -23.18 -4.54 6.37
C CYS A 67 -22.22 -3.35 6.18
N PHE A 68 -21.66 -3.14 4.98
CA PHE A 68 -20.84 -1.96 4.71
C PHE A 68 -21.69 -0.69 4.78
N ASP A 69 -21.06 0.40 5.21
CA ASP A 69 -21.73 1.68 5.37
C ASP A 69 -21.69 2.48 4.07
N CYS A 70 -22.82 3.06 3.67
CA CYS A 70 -22.90 3.95 2.51
C CYS A 70 -22.92 5.43 2.90
N ARG A 71 -22.48 5.80 4.12
CA ARG A 71 -22.30 7.20 4.53
C ARG A 71 -21.45 8.01 3.53
N ASP A 72 -20.45 7.37 2.92
CA ASP A 72 -19.62 8.00 1.88
C ASP A 72 -20.38 8.35 0.61
N LEU A 73 -21.58 7.81 0.40
CA LEU A 73 -22.47 8.18 -0.71
C LEU A 73 -23.44 9.30 -0.33
N GLY A 74 -23.34 9.83 0.89
CA GLY A 74 -24.28 10.79 1.45
C GLY A 74 -24.41 12.10 0.67
N PHE A 75 -23.40 12.46 -0.12
CA PHE A 75 -23.42 13.63 -1.00
C PHE A 75 -24.17 13.40 -2.32
N MET A 76 -24.62 12.18 -2.61
CA MET A 76 -25.44 11.89 -3.78
C MET A 76 -26.90 12.35 -3.61
N PRO A 77 -27.57 12.70 -4.72
CA PRO A 77 -29.02 12.87 -4.71
C PRO A 77 -29.74 11.60 -4.23
N ALA A 78 -30.81 11.79 -3.46
CA ALA A 78 -31.79 10.76 -3.18
C ALA A 78 -32.48 10.29 -4.49
N PRO A 79 -33.16 9.12 -4.49
CA PRO A 79 -33.97 8.69 -5.61
C PRO A 79 -34.85 9.83 -6.13
N ALA A 80 -34.78 10.05 -7.45
CA ALA A 80 -35.47 11.15 -8.10
C ALA A 80 -36.98 11.00 -8.01
N ALA A 81 -37.69 12.14 -8.09
CA ALA A 81 -39.14 12.21 -8.04
C ALA A 81 -39.82 11.26 -9.05
N LYS A 82 -40.88 10.57 -8.62
CA LYS A 82 -41.68 9.63 -9.41
C LYS A 82 -42.07 10.21 -10.76
N VAL A 83 -42.52 11.47 -10.77
CA VAL A 83 -42.95 12.17 -11.99
C VAL A 83 -41.84 12.37 -13.01
N LEU A 84 -40.58 12.51 -12.58
CA LEU A 84 -39.43 12.62 -13.47
C LEU A 84 -39.02 11.25 -13.99
N TRP A 85 -39.00 10.25 -13.11
CA TRP A 85 -38.62 8.88 -13.48
C TRP A 85 -39.61 8.21 -14.43
N GLN A 86 -40.90 8.53 -14.32
CA GLN A 86 -41.96 7.94 -15.14
C GLN A 86 -42.24 8.67 -16.46
N ALA A 87 -41.54 9.78 -16.74
CA ALA A 87 -41.70 10.50 -18.00
C ALA A 87 -41.30 9.60 -19.18
N GLN A 88 -42.18 9.46 -20.18
CA GLN A 88 -41.99 8.55 -21.31
C GLN A 88 -41.31 9.22 -22.50
N THR A 89 -41.28 10.56 -22.51
CA THR A 89 -40.68 11.35 -23.59
C THR A 89 -39.80 12.47 -23.04
N GLU A 90 -38.82 12.89 -23.83
CA GLU A 90 -37.94 14.02 -23.50
C GLU A 90 -38.73 15.31 -23.23
N GLN A 91 -39.75 15.58 -24.04
CA GLN A 91 -40.58 16.79 -23.92
C GLN A 91 -41.35 16.83 -22.59
N GLU A 92 -41.93 15.68 -22.22
CA GLU A 92 -42.62 15.51 -20.94
C GLU A 92 -41.65 15.65 -19.76
N TRP A 93 -40.49 15.00 -19.85
CA TRP A 93 -39.46 15.10 -18.82
C TRP A 93 -38.97 16.54 -18.66
N ASN A 94 -38.71 17.25 -19.75
CA ASN A 94 -38.25 18.63 -19.74
C ASN A 94 -39.23 19.56 -19.02
N THR A 95 -40.52 19.43 -19.33
CA THR A 95 -41.57 20.22 -18.69
C THR A 95 -41.61 19.94 -17.19
N ARG A 96 -41.64 18.65 -16.81
CA ARG A 96 -41.69 18.22 -15.40
C ARG A 96 -40.44 18.61 -14.62
N TYR A 97 -39.25 18.55 -15.24
CA TYR A 97 -37.97 18.88 -14.59
C TYR A 97 -37.88 20.37 -14.27
N ILE A 98 -38.33 21.26 -15.16
CA ILE A 98 -38.35 22.71 -14.91
C ILE A 98 -39.28 23.03 -13.73
N HIS A 99 -40.48 22.45 -13.70
CA HIS A 99 -41.38 22.60 -12.57
C HIS A 99 -40.78 22.05 -11.27
N TRP A 100 -40.19 20.87 -11.31
CA TRP A 100 -39.51 20.27 -10.15
C TRP A 100 -38.37 21.14 -9.63
N LEU A 101 -37.50 21.65 -10.52
CA LEU A 101 -36.35 22.48 -10.16
C LEU A 101 -36.77 23.79 -9.48
N SER A 102 -37.85 24.42 -9.96
CA SER A 102 -38.43 25.62 -9.33
C SER A 102 -38.93 25.35 -7.91
N ARG A 103 -39.52 24.17 -7.70
CA ARG A 103 -40.10 23.75 -6.42
C ARG A 103 -39.05 23.37 -5.39
N TRP A 104 -37.86 22.98 -5.82
CA TRP A 104 -36.72 22.61 -4.97
C TRP A 104 -35.70 23.73 -4.76
N SER A 105 -35.96 24.94 -5.29
CA SER A 105 -35.03 26.08 -5.21
C SER A 105 -33.60 25.70 -5.63
N GLY A 106 -33.48 24.85 -6.65
CA GLY A 106 -32.19 24.41 -7.20
C GLY A 106 -31.51 23.25 -6.45
N ARG A 107 -31.89 22.88 -5.22
CA ARG A 107 -31.22 21.81 -4.46
C ARG A 107 -32.20 20.70 -4.05
N GLY A 108 -32.11 19.58 -4.77
CA GLY A 108 -32.82 18.35 -4.44
C GLY A 108 -32.44 17.74 -3.08
N TYR A 109 -33.14 16.69 -2.69
CA TYR A 109 -32.88 15.95 -1.45
C TYR A 109 -31.66 15.04 -1.62
N LEU A 110 -30.78 14.99 -0.62
CA LEU A 110 -29.57 14.15 -0.62
C LEU A 110 -29.76 12.89 0.24
N GLN A 111 -28.95 11.86 -0.03
CA GLN A 111 -29.00 10.61 0.74
C GLN A 111 -28.61 10.80 2.21
N ALA A 112 -27.62 11.65 2.51
CA ALA A 112 -27.27 11.98 3.89
C ALA A 112 -28.42 12.64 4.67
N GLU A 113 -29.38 13.27 3.98
CA GLU A 113 -30.54 13.89 4.63
C GLU A 113 -31.52 12.84 5.15
N PHE A 114 -31.48 11.57 4.71
CA PHE A 114 -32.29 10.51 5.30
C PHE A 114 -32.00 10.29 6.79
N GLY A 115 -30.74 10.43 7.21
CA GLY A 115 -30.35 10.30 8.62
C GLY A 115 -30.89 11.41 9.53
N LYS A 116 -31.48 12.47 8.97
CA LYS A 116 -32.10 13.57 9.72
C LYS A 116 -33.58 13.29 10.04
N ILE A 117 -34.18 12.29 9.39
CA ILE A 117 -35.57 11.90 9.61
C ILE A 117 -35.60 11.08 10.90
N LYS A 118 -36.12 11.68 11.98
CA LYS A 118 -36.21 11.05 13.29
C LYS A 118 -37.49 10.20 13.41
N PRO A 119 -37.50 9.14 14.24
CA PRO A 119 -38.74 8.45 14.60
C PRO A 119 -39.73 9.42 15.26
N GLY A 120 -40.94 9.53 14.72
CA GLY A 120 -41.98 10.43 15.23
C GLY A 120 -43.05 10.76 14.18
N VAL A 121 -44.05 11.55 14.58
CA VAL A 121 -45.17 11.98 13.71
C VAL A 121 -44.91 13.31 12.99
N ILE A 122 -43.79 13.97 13.30
CA ILE A 122 -43.39 15.26 12.72
C ILE A 122 -42.10 15.05 11.93
N MET A 123 -42.10 15.47 10.67
CA MET A 123 -40.96 15.38 9.77
C MET A 123 -40.59 16.79 9.27
N ASP A 124 -39.32 17.03 8.92
CA ASP A 124 -38.94 18.33 8.39
C ASP A 124 -39.54 18.56 6.99
N THR A 125 -39.77 19.83 6.65
CA THR A 125 -40.47 20.21 5.42
C THR A 125 -39.77 19.75 4.13
N ARG A 126 -38.44 19.52 4.14
CA ARG A 126 -37.72 19.00 2.97
C ARG A 126 -37.94 17.50 2.83
N ALA A 127 -37.89 16.76 3.94
CA ALA A 127 -38.16 15.33 3.96
C ALA A 127 -39.63 15.03 3.61
N GLU A 128 -40.59 15.82 4.10
CA GLU A 128 -42.01 15.76 3.68
C GLU A 128 -42.17 15.97 2.18
N ARG A 129 -41.49 16.99 1.64
CA ARG A 129 -41.54 17.30 0.21
C ARG A 129 -40.96 16.17 -0.64
N TRP A 130 -39.83 15.60 -0.24
CA TRP A 130 -39.23 14.47 -0.95
C TRP A 130 -40.13 13.23 -0.88
N LEU A 131 -40.64 12.89 0.31
CA LEU A 131 -41.48 11.71 0.50
C LEU A 131 -42.78 11.79 -0.31
N GLY A 132 -43.38 12.98 -0.42
CA GLY A 132 -44.56 13.22 -1.26
C GLY A 132 -44.32 13.07 -2.76
N GLU A 133 -43.06 13.06 -3.20
CA GLU A 133 -42.66 12.89 -4.60
C GLU A 133 -41.94 11.56 -4.87
N ALA A 134 -41.66 10.77 -3.82
CA ALA A 134 -40.93 9.51 -3.91
C ALA A 134 -41.75 8.43 -4.64
N ASP A 135 -41.06 7.57 -5.37
CA ASP A 135 -41.64 6.35 -5.94
C ASP A 135 -41.44 5.15 -5.00
N GLU A 136 -41.92 3.99 -5.41
CA GLU A 136 -41.86 2.75 -4.63
C GLU A 136 -40.41 2.39 -4.24
N PHE A 137 -39.45 2.70 -5.12
CA PHE A 137 -38.01 2.53 -4.84
C PHE A 137 -37.53 3.51 -3.76
N GLY A 138 -37.95 4.78 -3.82
CA GLY A 138 -37.69 5.76 -2.76
C GLY A 138 -38.26 5.33 -1.40
N PHE A 139 -39.50 4.82 -1.37
CA PHE A 139 -40.11 4.29 -0.14
C PHE A 139 -39.35 3.09 0.44
N MET A 140 -38.84 2.21 -0.42
CA MET A 140 -37.99 1.09 0.01
C MET A 140 -36.64 1.56 0.58
N MET A 141 -36.07 2.65 0.04
CA MET A 141 -34.83 3.22 0.56
C MET A 141 -34.98 3.81 1.97
N ILE A 142 -36.06 4.58 2.22
CA ILE A 142 -36.28 5.20 3.54
C ILE A 142 -36.67 4.19 4.62
N SER A 143 -37.40 3.12 4.27
CA SER A 143 -37.78 2.08 5.24
C SER A 143 -36.55 1.38 5.84
N ILE A 144 -35.45 1.32 5.10
CA ILE A 144 -34.20 0.69 5.54
C ILE A 144 -33.33 1.61 6.39
N VAL A 145 -33.31 2.92 6.09
CA VAL A 145 -32.65 3.90 6.97
C VAL A 145 -33.29 3.88 8.36
N ASN A 146 -34.62 3.81 8.42
CA ASN A 146 -35.36 3.71 9.68
C ASN A 146 -35.28 2.31 10.33
N ALA A 147 -35.16 1.23 9.54
CA ALA A 147 -34.93 -0.12 10.08
C ALA A 147 -33.51 -0.30 10.64
N LYS A 148 -32.49 0.35 10.05
CA LYS A 148 -31.14 0.46 10.67
C LYS A 148 -31.22 1.19 12.01
N LEU A 149 -31.99 2.27 12.11
CA LEU A 149 -32.26 2.98 13.37
C LEU A 149 -33.01 2.10 14.40
N ALA A 150 -33.92 1.23 13.96
CA ALA A 150 -34.65 0.29 14.83
C ALA A 150 -33.81 -0.94 15.25
N LEU A 151 -32.92 -1.42 14.39
CA LEU A 151 -31.90 -2.43 14.75
C LEU A 151 -30.89 -1.85 15.75
N ASN A 152 -30.57 -0.56 15.64
CA ASN A 152 -29.82 0.16 16.66
C ASN A 152 -30.62 0.34 17.98
N LEU A 153 -31.96 0.34 17.94
CA LEU A 153 -32.83 0.37 19.13
C LEU A 153 -32.92 -1.00 19.86
N ILE A 154 -32.74 -2.12 19.16
CA ILE A 154 -32.54 -3.44 19.83
C ILE A 154 -31.11 -3.54 20.41
N GLN A 155 -30.21 -2.65 19.97
CA GLN A 155 -28.87 -2.45 20.53
C GLN A 155 -28.80 -1.30 21.56
N THR A 156 -29.93 -0.78 22.10
CA THR A 156 -29.90 0.27 23.16
C THR A 156 -29.52 -0.28 24.53
N HIS A 157 -28.33 -0.85 24.64
CA HIS A 157 -27.40 -0.35 25.65
C HIS A 157 -26.37 0.46 24.88
N ASP A 158 -26.29 1.75 25.18
CA ASP A 158 -25.39 2.72 24.55
C ASP A 158 -24.03 2.13 24.17
N PHE A 159 -23.85 1.82 22.88
CA PHE A 159 -22.54 1.61 22.27
C PHE A 159 -22.50 2.45 21.01
N GLU A 160 -22.09 3.72 21.16
CA GLU A 160 -21.24 4.31 20.13
C GLU A 160 -20.08 3.32 19.93
N PHE A 161 -20.03 2.62 18.79
CA PHE A 161 -18.77 2.02 18.34
C PHE A 161 -17.85 3.19 18.02
N ASN A 162 -17.20 3.71 19.04
CA ASN A 162 -16.09 4.64 18.94
C ASN A 162 -14.94 3.84 18.34
N MET A 163 -14.97 3.62 17.02
CA MET A 163 -13.91 2.90 16.33
C MET A 163 -12.62 3.67 16.57
N TYR A 164 -11.66 3.01 17.21
CA TYR A 164 -10.32 3.54 17.41
C TYR A 164 -9.75 3.97 16.05
N SER A 165 -9.58 5.28 15.89
CA SER A 165 -9.20 5.91 14.63
C SER A 165 -8.29 7.09 14.95
N PRO A 166 -6.98 6.83 15.14
CA PRO A 166 -6.00 7.89 15.34
C PRO A 166 -6.00 8.86 14.16
N LYS A 167 -5.76 10.12 14.46
CA LYS A 167 -5.76 11.23 13.49
C LYS A 167 -4.48 12.02 13.58
N VAL A 168 -4.19 12.74 12.49
CA VAL A 168 -3.19 13.80 12.51
C VAL A 168 -3.56 14.82 13.59
N GLY A 169 -2.60 15.16 14.43
CA GLY A 169 -2.75 16.01 15.62
C GLY A 169 -2.87 15.23 16.94
N ASP A 170 -3.18 13.93 16.91
CA ASP A 170 -3.19 13.11 18.11
C ASP A 170 -1.77 12.86 18.63
N ARG A 171 -1.65 12.55 19.92
CA ARG A 171 -0.36 12.21 20.52
C ARG A 171 -0.09 10.71 20.43
N VAL A 172 1.17 10.33 20.23
CA VAL A 172 1.55 8.91 20.17
C VAL A 172 1.28 8.16 21.48
N ASP A 173 1.32 8.84 22.62
CA ASP A 173 1.00 8.25 23.93
C ASP A 173 -0.50 7.93 24.12
N THR A 174 -1.36 8.48 23.27
CA THR A 174 -2.80 8.16 23.21
C THR A 174 -3.11 6.99 22.28
N LEU A 175 -2.12 6.50 21.53
CA LEU A 175 -2.32 5.34 20.68
C LEU A 175 -2.59 4.09 21.54
N ASP A 176 -3.54 3.27 21.10
CA ASP A 176 -3.63 1.87 21.48
C ASP A 176 -2.37 1.13 20.99
N THR A 177 -2.01 0.06 21.68
CA THR A 177 -0.78 -0.69 21.42
C THR A 177 -1.06 -2.18 21.20
N PRO A 178 -0.22 -2.88 20.41
CA PRO A 178 0.99 -2.39 19.72
C PRO A 178 0.72 -1.44 18.55
N SER A 179 1.55 -0.42 18.37
CA SER A 179 1.45 0.53 17.25
C SER A 179 2.82 0.81 16.62
N MET A 180 2.90 0.75 15.30
CA MET A 180 4.11 1.09 14.54
C MET A 180 4.22 2.62 14.37
N ILE A 181 5.23 3.20 15.00
CA ILE A 181 5.47 4.65 15.00
C ILE A 181 6.77 4.99 14.25
N ALA A 182 6.80 6.14 13.60
CA ALA A 182 7.97 6.63 12.90
C ALA A 182 8.31 8.07 13.31
N ASP A 183 9.55 8.32 13.70
CA ASP A 183 10.02 9.66 14.03
C ASP A 183 10.39 10.40 12.73
N LEU A 184 9.64 11.45 12.41
CA LEU A 184 9.80 12.19 11.16
C LEU A 184 11.16 12.90 11.04
N ASP A 185 11.68 13.46 12.14
CA ASP A 185 13.00 14.10 12.14
C ASP A 185 14.08 13.08 11.75
N LEU A 186 13.99 11.86 12.31
CA LEU A 186 14.95 10.80 12.03
C LEU A 186 14.79 10.20 10.63
N VAL A 187 13.56 9.98 10.15
CA VAL A 187 13.29 9.53 8.78
C VAL A 187 13.86 10.52 7.76
N GLU A 188 13.56 11.80 7.93
CA GLU A 188 14.04 12.87 7.04
C GLU A 188 15.57 13.00 7.09
N ALA A 189 16.16 12.90 8.29
CA ALA A 189 17.61 12.90 8.44
C ALA A 189 18.27 11.70 7.75
N ASN A 190 17.69 10.49 7.83
CA ASN A 190 18.20 9.30 7.16
C ASN A 190 18.15 9.45 5.63
N ILE A 191 17.01 9.94 5.10
CA ILE A 191 16.89 10.27 3.67
C ILE A 191 17.95 11.27 3.26
N LYS A 192 18.10 12.37 4.01
CA LYS A 192 19.09 13.39 3.70
C LYS A 192 20.52 12.83 3.71
N LYS A 193 20.89 12.05 4.73
CA LYS A 193 22.22 11.42 4.84
C LYS A 193 22.55 10.53 3.65
N LEU A 194 21.59 9.72 3.20
CA LEU A 194 21.79 8.87 2.02
C LEU A 194 22.01 9.74 0.77
N MET A 195 21.12 10.70 0.54
CA MET A 195 21.15 11.56 -0.66
C MET A 195 22.42 12.42 -0.72
N ASP A 196 22.80 13.07 0.39
CA ASP A 196 24.03 13.86 0.50
C ASP A 196 25.27 13.02 0.17
N LYS A 197 25.26 11.73 0.53
CA LYS A 197 26.39 10.83 0.33
C LYS A 197 26.47 10.28 -1.09
N LEU A 198 25.33 9.91 -1.68
CA LEU A 198 25.30 9.16 -2.94
C LEU A 198 25.03 10.03 -4.17
N LEU A 199 24.23 11.11 -4.07
CA LEU A 199 23.97 11.97 -5.24
C LEU A 199 25.24 12.59 -5.86
N PRO A 200 26.27 13.01 -5.09
CA PRO A 200 27.51 13.55 -5.67
C PRO A 200 28.30 12.54 -6.51
N THR A 201 28.04 11.24 -6.37
CA THR A 201 28.69 10.20 -7.18
C THR A 201 28.18 10.16 -8.62
N GLY A 202 27.03 10.81 -8.90
CA GLY A 202 26.37 10.79 -10.20
C GLY A 202 25.56 9.52 -10.47
N LEU A 203 25.54 8.57 -9.54
CA LEU A 203 24.76 7.33 -9.63
C LEU A 203 23.27 7.59 -9.35
N ASP A 204 22.43 6.81 -10.03
CA ASP A 204 21.01 6.79 -9.74
C ASP A 204 20.74 6.05 -8.43
N ILE A 205 19.77 6.53 -7.65
CA ILE A 205 19.35 5.90 -6.40
C ILE A 205 17.91 5.46 -6.61
N ARG A 206 17.67 4.14 -6.59
CA ARG A 206 16.35 3.52 -6.76
C ARG A 206 16.00 2.72 -5.51
N PRO A 207 15.49 3.37 -4.45
CA PRO A 207 15.27 2.71 -3.17
C PRO A 207 14.35 1.50 -3.24
N HIS A 208 14.60 0.51 -2.40
CA HIS A 208 13.78 -0.69 -2.39
C HIS A 208 12.54 -0.53 -1.50
N LEU A 209 11.37 -0.52 -2.13
CA LEU A 209 10.06 -0.31 -1.50
C LEU A 209 9.52 -1.55 -0.78
N LYS A 210 10.19 -2.71 -0.85
CA LYS A 210 9.78 -3.87 -0.04
C LYS A 210 9.86 -3.57 1.47
N THR A 211 10.73 -2.62 1.83
CA THR A 211 10.95 -2.11 3.19
C THR A 211 9.79 -1.22 3.65
N THR A 212 9.34 -0.29 2.80
CA THR A 212 8.34 0.73 3.19
C THR A 212 6.92 0.34 2.81
N LYS A 213 6.75 -0.44 1.74
CA LYS A 213 5.47 -0.89 1.21
C LYS A 213 4.45 0.24 1.00
N SER A 214 4.93 1.47 0.80
CA SER A 214 4.12 2.69 0.81
C SER A 214 4.49 3.62 -0.35
N ALA A 215 3.50 3.97 -1.16
CA ALA A 215 3.67 4.91 -2.27
C ALA A 215 3.93 6.34 -1.77
N ILE A 216 3.45 6.71 -0.58
CA ILE A 216 3.73 8.02 0.02
C ILE A 216 5.23 8.16 0.31
N LEU A 217 5.83 7.14 0.93
CA LEU A 217 7.26 7.12 1.23
C LEU A 217 8.11 7.04 -0.04
N ALA A 218 7.67 6.29 -1.05
CA ALA A 218 8.32 6.27 -2.36
C ALA A 218 8.40 7.68 -2.98
N ASN A 219 7.29 8.42 -2.95
CA ASN A 219 7.24 9.79 -3.44
C ASN A 219 8.10 10.76 -2.61
N LYS A 220 8.20 10.57 -1.29
CA LYS A 220 9.12 11.36 -0.44
C LYS A 220 10.58 11.14 -0.84
N MET A 221 10.99 9.90 -1.10
CA MET A 221 12.35 9.61 -1.55
C MET A 221 12.64 10.19 -2.95
N VAL A 222 11.69 10.13 -3.88
CA VAL A 222 11.83 10.76 -5.20
C VAL A 222 11.96 12.29 -5.09
N LYS A 223 11.18 12.93 -4.22
CA LYS A 223 11.33 14.37 -3.94
C LYS A 223 12.70 14.72 -3.38
N ALA A 224 13.37 13.78 -2.71
CA ALA A 224 14.72 13.97 -2.18
C ALA A 224 15.84 13.67 -3.20
N GLY A 225 15.50 13.17 -4.40
CA GLY A 225 16.46 12.92 -5.48
C GLY A 225 16.53 11.48 -5.99
N ALA A 226 15.77 10.55 -5.40
CA ALA A 226 15.68 9.18 -5.93
C ALA A 226 15.04 9.14 -7.33
N LYS A 227 15.39 8.13 -8.11
CA LYS A 227 14.82 7.85 -9.44
C LYS A 227 14.09 6.51 -9.43
N GLY A 228 12.77 6.58 -9.23
CA GLY A 228 11.89 5.42 -9.15
C GLY A 228 12.09 4.59 -7.87
N GLY A 229 11.59 3.36 -7.87
CA GLY A 229 11.72 2.43 -6.74
C GLY A 229 11.76 0.96 -7.16
N CYS A 230 12.44 0.13 -6.38
CA CYS A 230 12.45 -1.32 -6.57
C CYS A 230 11.33 -1.99 -5.76
N VAL A 231 10.67 -2.98 -6.32
CA VAL A 231 9.66 -3.81 -5.66
C VAL A 231 9.99 -5.28 -5.87
N ALA A 232 9.65 -6.12 -4.90
CA ALA A 232 10.08 -7.52 -4.91
C ALA A 232 9.09 -8.43 -5.66
N LYS A 233 7.85 -7.98 -5.92
CA LYS A 233 6.78 -8.81 -6.48
C LYS A 233 5.85 -8.04 -7.41
N VAL A 234 5.23 -8.74 -8.36
CA VAL A 234 4.22 -8.16 -9.27
C VAL A 234 3.02 -7.63 -8.49
N SER A 235 2.55 -8.38 -7.48
CA SER A 235 1.44 -7.92 -6.61
C SER A 235 1.75 -6.63 -5.85
N GLU A 236 3.01 -6.43 -5.46
CA GLU A 236 3.46 -5.20 -4.82
C GLU A 236 3.49 -4.06 -5.85
N ALA A 237 4.04 -4.32 -7.03
CA ALA A 237 4.10 -3.35 -8.12
C ALA A 237 2.70 -2.84 -8.53
N GLU A 238 1.71 -3.73 -8.64
CA GLU A 238 0.33 -3.37 -8.97
C GLU A 238 -0.28 -2.40 -7.96
N VAL A 239 -0.08 -2.64 -6.66
CA VAL A 239 -0.67 -1.82 -5.61
C VAL A 239 0.02 -0.46 -5.51
N ILE A 240 1.35 -0.44 -5.57
CA ILE A 240 2.12 0.81 -5.53
C ILE A 240 1.84 1.68 -6.77
N ALA A 241 1.73 1.06 -7.95
CA ALA A 241 1.33 1.77 -9.18
C ALA A 241 -0.09 2.33 -9.09
N ALA A 242 -1.05 1.55 -8.57
CA ALA A 242 -2.41 2.01 -8.36
C ALA A 242 -2.51 3.16 -7.33
N ALA A 243 -1.60 3.19 -6.35
CA ALA A 243 -1.46 4.28 -5.38
C ALA A 243 -0.73 5.52 -5.93
N GLY A 244 -0.39 5.53 -7.23
CA GLY A 244 0.12 6.71 -7.93
C GLY A 244 1.64 6.76 -8.10
N PHE A 245 2.36 5.65 -7.95
CA PHE A 245 3.81 5.57 -8.15
C PHE A 245 4.20 4.49 -9.16
N ASP A 246 4.57 4.88 -10.38
CA ASP A 246 4.67 3.94 -11.53
C ASP A 246 6.07 3.70 -12.11
N ASP A 247 7.09 4.45 -11.69
CA ASP A 247 8.50 4.19 -12.05
C ASP A 247 9.07 3.07 -11.16
N LEU A 248 8.71 1.84 -11.49
CA LEU A 248 9.01 0.65 -10.69
C LEU A 248 9.92 -0.34 -11.42
N PHE A 249 10.86 -0.91 -10.67
CA PHE A 249 11.68 -2.02 -11.11
C PHE A 249 11.36 -3.26 -10.27
N ILE A 250 10.88 -4.33 -10.91
CA ILE A 250 10.58 -5.60 -10.24
C ILE A 250 11.86 -6.45 -10.21
N THR A 251 12.43 -6.61 -9.03
CA THR A 251 13.74 -7.26 -8.77
C THR A 251 13.62 -8.74 -8.41
N CYS A 252 12.60 -9.42 -8.96
CA CYS A 252 12.38 -10.86 -8.80
C CYS A 252 11.79 -11.43 -10.08
N GLU A 253 12.23 -12.64 -10.43
CA GLU A 253 11.88 -13.36 -11.65
C GLU A 253 10.37 -13.63 -11.72
N ILE A 254 9.77 -13.31 -12.87
CA ILE A 254 8.34 -13.40 -13.07
C ILE A 254 8.01 -14.71 -13.78
N ILE A 255 7.91 -15.78 -12.98
CA ILE A 255 7.65 -17.12 -13.47
C ILE A 255 6.21 -17.57 -13.20
N GLY A 256 5.62 -18.20 -14.21
CA GLY A 256 4.30 -18.83 -14.13
C GLY A 256 3.19 -18.03 -14.84
N PRO A 257 2.24 -18.70 -15.53
CA PRO A 257 1.26 -18.03 -16.40
C PRO A 257 0.45 -16.94 -15.70
N ALA A 258 0.07 -17.15 -14.44
CA ALA A 258 -0.71 -16.16 -13.68
C ALA A 258 0.08 -14.87 -13.39
N LYS A 259 1.39 -14.96 -13.10
CA LYS A 259 2.22 -13.78 -12.82
C LYS A 259 2.56 -13.04 -14.10
N VAL A 260 2.84 -13.78 -15.17
CA VAL A 260 3.11 -13.21 -16.50
C VAL A 260 1.89 -12.45 -17.02
N GLN A 261 0.69 -13.03 -16.91
CA GLN A 261 -0.54 -12.33 -17.32
C GLN A 261 -0.77 -11.03 -16.53
N ARG A 262 -0.50 -11.05 -15.22
CA ARG A 262 -0.58 -9.87 -14.36
C ARG A 262 0.45 -8.80 -14.73
N LEU A 263 1.69 -9.20 -15.03
CA LEU A 263 2.72 -8.30 -15.54
C LEU A 263 2.26 -7.63 -16.84
N VAL A 264 1.70 -8.39 -17.78
CA VAL A 264 1.18 -7.84 -19.05
C VAL A 264 0.10 -6.79 -18.79
N GLU A 265 -0.83 -7.05 -17.87
CA GLU A 265 -1.89 -6.11 -17.49
C GLU A 265 -1.35 -4.86 -16.79
N LEU A 266 -0.35 -5.04 -15.91
CA LEU A 266 0.34 -3.95 -15.24
C LEU A 266 1.08 -3.07 -16.25
N TYR A 267 1.88 -3.66 -17.12
CA TYR A 267 2.67 -2.96 -18.13
C TYR A 267 1.80 -2.26 -19.16
N ARG A 268 0.62 -2.80 -19.50
CA ARG A 268 -0.37 -2.11 -20.36
C ARG A 268 -0.77 -0.75 -19.80
N LYS A 269 -0.86 -0.61 -18.48
CA LYS A 269 -1.26 0.63 -17.80
C LYS A 269 -0.06 1.51 -17.46
N HIS A 270 1.08 0.91 -17.15
CA HIS A 270 2.28 1.58 -16.64
C HIS A 270 3.50 1.19 -17.48
N ARG A 271 3.85 2.02 -18.46
CA ARG A 271 4.94 1.74 -19.42
C ARG A 271 6.35 1.91 -18.86
N LYS A 272 6.49 2.39 -17.62
CA LYS A 272 7.79 2.57 -16.96
C LYS A 272 8.27 1.34 -16.19
N ILE A 273 7.45 0.29 -16.09
CA ILE A 273 7.82 -0.93 -15.37
C ILE A 273 9.06 -1.56 -16.03
N ARG A 274 10.05 -1.88 -15.20
CA ARG A 274 11.25 -2.66 -15.55
C ARG A 274 11.19 -4.00 -14.83
N ILE A 275 11.80 -5.02 -15.41
CA ILE A 275 11.83 -6.37 -14.83
C ILE A 275 13.22 -6.99 -14.92
N VAL A 276 13.49 -7.98 -14.07
CA VAL A 276 14.62 -8.88 -14.22
C VAL A 276 14.21 -10.19 -14.92
N VAL A 277 15.18 -10.81 -15.60
CA VAL A 277 15.11 -12.21 -16.06
C VAL A 277 16.45 -12.90 -15.80
N ASP A 278 16.41 -14.19 -15.50
CA ASP A 278 17.59 -15.04 -15.32
C ASP A 278 17.53 -16.33 -16.14
N SER A 279 16.55 -16.47 -17.03
CA SER A 279 16.33 -17.70 -17.77
C SER A 279 15.65 -17.45 -19.11
N GLU A 280 16.03 -18.24 -20.11
CA GLU A 280 15.40 -18.21 -21.44
C GLU A 280 13.92 -18.53 -21.36
N ALA A 281 13.54 -19.50 -20.52
CA ALA A 281 12.15 -19.89 -20.31
C ALA A 281 11.29 -18.73 -19.77
N GLY A 282 11.80 -17.99 -18.78
CA GLY A 282 11.12 -16.81 -18.24
C GLY A 282 11.00 -15.68 -19.27
N ALA A 283 12.10 -15.37 -19.96
CA ALA A 283 12.13 -14.34 -21.00
C ALA A 283 11.17 -14.65 -22.16
N THR A 284 11.20 -15.88 -22.70
CA THR A 284 10.32 -16.31 -23.79
C THR A 284 8.85 -16.26 -23.37
N ALA A 285 8.51 -16.73 -22.16
CA ALA A 285 7.13 -16.71 -21.69
C ALA A 285 6.56 -15.29 -21.58
N ILE A 286 7.38 -14.31 -21.18
CA ILE A 286 6.97 -12.91 -21.09
C ILE A 286 6.82 -12.31 -22.49
N ASP A 287 7.77 -12.56 -23.40
CA ASP A 287 7.70 -12.10 -24.80
C ASP A 287 6.43 -12.61 -25.50
N GLU A 288 6.15 -13.92 -25.41
CA GLU A 288 4.96 -14.53 -26.00
C GLU A 288 3.66 -13.96 -25.42
N ALA A 289 3.63 -13.69 -24.11
CA ALA A 289 2.46 -13.13 -23.46
C ALA A 289 2.22 -11.66 -23.85
N LEU A 290 3.27 -10.85 -24.00
CA LEU A 290 3.18 -9.48 -24.53
C LEU A 290 2.70 -9.49 -25.98
N ALA A 291 3.23 -10.39 -26.82
CA ALA A 291 2.81 -10.57 -28.20
C ALA A 291 1.31 -10.92 -28.30
N LYS A 292 0.87 -11.92 -27.54
CA LYS A 292 -0.53 -12.38 -27.49
C LYS A 292 -1.48 -11.26 -27.02
N ALA A 293 -0.97 -10.36 -26.18
CA ALA A 293 -1.70 -9.24 -25.63
C ALA A 293 -1.73 -7.99 -26.53
N GLY A 294 -1.07 -8.04 -27.69
CA GLY A 294 -0.98 -6.94 -28.65
C GLY A 294 -0.22 -5.73 -28.10
N ILE A 295 0.81 -5.97 -27.29
CA ILE A 295 1.68 -4.90 -26.76
C ILE A 295 2.94 -4.85 -27.61
N ASP A 296 3.04 -3.86 -28.50
CA ASP A 296 4.18 -3.73 -29.41
C ASP A 296 5.39 -3.06 -28.74
N GLU A 297 5.20 -2.22 -27.72
CA GLU A 297 6.31 -1.56 -27.03
C GLU A 297 7.09 -2.53 -26.15
N PRO A 298 8.42 -2.68 -26.35
CA PRO A 298 9.19 -3.65 -25.59
C PRO A 298 9.37 -3.19 -24.13
N ILE A 299 9.15 -4.11 -23.19
CA ILE A 299 9.41 -3.86 -21.77
C ILE A 299 10.92 -3.82 -21.51
N SER A 300 11.36 -2.91 -20.62
CA SER A 300 12.77 -2.84 -20.25
C SER A 300 13.14 -3.98 -19.32
N VAL A 301 14.20 -4.71 -19.69
CA VAL A 301 14.67 -5.93 -19.03
C VAL A 301 16.12 -5.78 -18.61
N LEU A 302 16.43 -6.25 -17.41
CA LEU A 302 17.79 -6.48 -16.94
C LEU A 302 18.01 -7.97 -16.73
N ILE A 303 19.23 -8.44 -16.96
CA ILE A 303 19.60 -9.82 -16.59
C ILE A 303 20.00 -9.84 -15.12
N ASP A 304 19.36 -10.69 -14.31
CA ASP A 304 19.80 -10.94 -12.94
C ASP A 304 21.04 -11.84 -12.96
N LEU A 305 22.10 -11.42 -12.27
CA LEU A 305 23.40 -12.07 -12.26
C LEU A 305 23.73 -12.53 -10.85
N ASP A 306 24.17 -13.77 -10.71
CA ASP A 306 24.70 -14.27 -9.45
C ASP A 306 26.11 -13.71 -9.21
N VAL A 307 26.21 -12.80 -8.25
CA VAL A 307 27.45 -12.15 -7.82
C VAL A 307 28.03 -12.79 -6.55
N GLY A 308 27.59 -13.99 -6.19
CA GLY A 308 28.07 -14.79 -5.05
C GLY A 308 27.01 -15.07 -3.98
N LEU A 309 25.78 -14.56 -4.13
CA LEU A 309 24.69 -14.84 -3.19
C LEU A 309 24.09 -16.24 -3.41
N HIS A 310 24.16 -16.79 -4.62
CA HIS A 310 23.63 -18.11 -4.96
C HIS A 310 22.14 -18.28 -4.65
N ARG A 311 21.35 -17.21 -4.88
CA ARG A 311 19.88 -17.21 -4.63
C ARG A 311 19.08 -17.29 -5.94
N THR A 312 19.34 -16.37 -6.84
CA THR A 312 18.77 -16.22 -8.19
C THR A 312 19.87 -15.68 -9.10
N GLY A 313 19.58 -15.59 -10.40
CA GLY A 313 20.49 -14.98 -11.36
C GLY A 313 21.34 -16.00 -12.11
N VAL A 314 21.68 -15.66 -13.35
CA VAL A 314 22.59 -16.47 -14.17
C VAL A 314 24.02 -16.34 -13.69
N LEU A 315 24.82 -17.38 -13.94
CA LEU A 315 26.25 -17.31 -13.72
C LEU A 315 26.92 -16.34 -14.71
N PRO A 316 28.00 -15.65 -14.30
CA PRO A 316 28.80 -14.82 -15.20
C PRO A 316 29.47 -15.64 -16.30
N GLY A 317 29.94 -14.96 -17.35
CA GLY A 317 30.60 -15.58 -18.50
C GLY A 317 29.61 -16.10 -19.55
N ASP A 318 29.85 -17.32 -20.06
CA ASP A 318 29.06 -17.91 -21.16
C ASP A 318 27.55 -18.01 -20.88
N PRO A 319 27.08 -18.33 -19.65
CA PRO A 319 25.65 -18.37 -19.37
C PRO A 319 24.98 -17.00 -19.50
N ALA A 320 25.59 -15.94 -18.96
CA ALA A 320 25.12 -14.57 -19.11
C ALA A 320 25.12 -14.11 -20.58
N MET A 321 26.16 -14.47 -21.35
CA MET A 321 26.24 -14.18 -22.79
C MET A 321 25.11 -14.86 -23.56
N THR A 322 24.85 -16.14 -23.28
CA THR A 322 23.81 -16.94 -23.93
C THR A 322 22.44 -16.33 -23.67
N LEU A 323 22.14 -15.97 -22.41
CA LEU A 323 20.88 -15.32 -22.06
C LEU A 323 20.75 -13.93 -22.72
N ALA A 324 21.82 -13.13 -22.77
CA ALA A 324 21.79 -11.84 -23.44
C ALA A 324 21.47 -11.96 -24.94
N GLN A 325 22.09 -12.93 -25.63
CA GLN A 325 21.80 -13.25 -27.03
C GLN A 325 20.34 -13.66 -27.22
N HIS A 326 19.82 -14.52 -26.33
CA HIS A 326 18.43 -14.95 -26.36
C HIS A 326 17.46 -13.77 -26.19
N VAL A 327 17.66 -12.93 -25.16
CA VAL A 327 16.82 -11.75 -24.90
C VAL A 327 16.86 -10.76 -26.06
N GLN A 328 18.03 -10.54 -26.69
CA GLN A 328 18.15 -9.66 -27.86
C GLN A 328 17.36 -10.16 -29.08
N GLY A 329 17.13 -11.48 -29.19
CA GLY A 329 16.30 -12.08 -30.23
C GLY A 329 14.78 -11.91 -30.02
N LEU A 330 14.35 -11.51 -28.82
CA LEU A 330 12.94 -11.34 -28.46
C LEU A 330 12.45 -9.93 -28.79
N LYS A 331 11.26 -9.82 -29.41
CA LYS A 331 10.77 -8.54 -29.98
C LYS A 331 10.20 -7.60 -28.93
N HIS A 332 9.62 -8.14 -27.86
CA HIS A 332 8.89 -7.40 -26.85
C HIS A 332 9.71 -7.19 -25.57
N LEU A 333 10.97 -7.60 -25.55
CA LEU A 333 11.92 -7.34 -24.48
C LEU A 333 13.03 -6.42 -24.99
N LYS A 334 13.36 -5.40 -24.21
CA LYS A 334 14.51 -4.53 -24.46
C LYS A 334 15.53 -4.76 -23.35
N LEU A 335 16.62 -5.45 -23.66
CA LEU A 335 17.76 -5.55 -22.74
C LEU A 335 18.37 -4.16 -22.54
N ILE A 336 18.36 -3.67 -21.30
CA ILE A 336 18.93 -2.36 -20.92
C ILE A 336 20.09 -2.47 -19.93
N GLY A 337 20.31 -3.64 -19.32
CA GLY A 337 21.22 -3.69 -18.19
C GLY A 337 21.42 -5.03 -17.52
N LEU A 338 22.22 -4.99 -16.45
CA LEU A 338 22.43 -6.08 -15.50
C LEU A 338 21.96 -5.66 -14.10
N HIS A 339 21.40 -6.62 -13.38
CA HIS A 339 21.12 -6.54 -11.96
C HIS A 339 22.00 -7.57 -11.23
N GLY A 340 22.55 -7.20 -10.08
CA GLY A 340 23.27 -8.15 -9.23
C GLY A 340 23.18 -7.72 -7.78
N TYR A 341 22.72 -8.61 -6.90
CA TYR A 341 22.48 -8.27 -5.50
C TYR A 341 23.28 -9.16 -4.53
N GLU A 342 24.22 -8.53 -3.84
CA GLU A 342 25.13 -9.09 -2.83
C GLU A 342 24.48 -9.11 -1.43
N GLY A 343 23.30 -9.74 -1.34
CA GLY A 343 22.50 -9.80 -0.12
C GLY A 343 23.19 -10.45 1.09
N HIS A 344 24.15 -11.34 0.86
CA HIS A 344 24.89 -12.07 1.89
C HIS A 344 25.88 -11.17 2.64
N LEU A 345 26.18 -9.98 2.09
CA LEU A 345 27.14 -9.04 2.66
C LEU A 345 26.50 -7.93 3.49
N GLN A 346 25.18 -7.74 3.39
CA GLN A 346 24.50 -6.59 4.00
C GLN A 346 24.68 -6.50 5.51
N HIS A 347 24.76 -7.66 6.16
CA HIS A 347 24.84 -7.82 7.61
C HIS A 347 26.20 -8.34 8.08
N LEU A 348 27.24 -8.30 7.23
CA LEU A 348 28.57 -8.72 7.66
C LEU A 348 29.16 -7.67 8.60
N HIS A 349 29.46 -8.03 9.85
CA HIS A 349 29.83 -7.06 10.89
C HIS A 349 31.21 -6.40 10.68
N ASP A 350 32.18 -7.14 10.14
CA ASP A 350 33.50 -6.57 9.84
C ASP A 350 33.42 -5.68 8.59
N LYS A 351 33.71 -4.39 8.77
CA LYS A 351 33.57 -3.40 7.69
C LYS A 351 34.54 -3.65 6.54
N GLU A 352 35.79 -4.02 6.83
CA GLU A 352 36.80 -4.20 5.79
C GLU A 352 36.58 -5.49 5.02
N ASP A 353 36.14 -6.55 5.70
CA ASP A 353 35.72 -7.80 5.06
C ASP A 353 34.48 -7.56 4.18
N ARG A 354 33.50 -6.81 4.70
CA ARG A 354 32.26 -6.47 3.96
C ARG A 354 32.60 -5.69 2.70
N LYS A 355 33.49 -4.71 2.83
CA LYS A 355 33.99 -3.90 1.70
C LYS A 355 34.73 -4.77 0.70
N SER A 356 35.69 -5.58 1.15
CA SER A 356 36.51 -6.43 0.27
C SER A 356 35.65 -7.39 -0.56
N GLN A 357 34.74 -8.11 0.09
CA GLN A 357 33.84 -9.05 -0.59
C GLN A 357 32.84 -8.32 -1.50
N CYS A 358 32.34 -7.16 -1.08
CA CYS A 358 31.44 -6.36 -1.92
C CYS A 358 32.13 -5.92 -3.21
N LEU A 359 33.38 -5.45 -3.13
CA LEU A 359 34.15 -5.07 -4.30
C LEU A 359 34.38 -6.25 -5.26
N GLN A 360 34.57 -7.47 -4.74
CA GLN A 360 34.69 -8.69 -5.57
C GLN A 360 33.38 -9.05 -6.29
N SER A 361 32.24 -8.97 -5.59
CA SER A 361 30.91 -9.14 -6.19
C SER A 361 30.66 -8.09 -7.29
N MET A 362 31.04 -6.83 -7.04
CA MET A 362 30.84 -5.76 -8.01
C MET A 362 31.77 -5.90 -9.21
N GLU A 363 33.02 -6.32 -9.02
CA GLU A 363 33.94 -6.63 -10.12
C GLU A 363 33.35 -7.71 -11.04
N THR A 364 32.72 -8.76 -10.48
CA THR A 364 32.03 -9.80 -11.25
C THR A 364 30.90 -9.20 -12.11
N LEU A 365 30.10 -8.32 -11.52
CA LEU A 365 28.98 -7.65 -12.19
C LEU A 365 29.46 -6.71 -13.32
N THR A 366 30.41 -5.82 -13.02
CA THR A 366 30.90 -4.82 -13.98
C THR A 366 31.73 -5.45 -15.09
N ASN A 367 32.54 -6.48 -14.80
CA ASN A 367 33.27 -7.22 -15.83
C ASN A 367 32.31 -7.93 -16.79
N THR A 368 31.22 -8.52 -16.27
CA THR A 368 30.18 -9.14 -17.12
C THR A 368 29.50 -8.09 -17.99
N ALA A 369 29.16 -6.92 -17.44
CA ALA A 369 28.61 -5.80 -18.20
C ALA A 369 29.55 -5.38 -19.34
N ASP A 370 30.85 -5.26 -19.08
CA ASP A 370 31.84 -4.85 -20.08
C ASP A 370 32.05 -5.90 -21.17
N VAL A 371 32.01 -7.19 -20.83
CA VAL A 371 32.04 -8.28 -21.82
C VAL A 371 30.82 -8.20 -22.75
N LEU A 372 29.63 -7.98 -22.20
CA LEU A 372 28.41 -7.81 -22.99
C LEU A 372 28.46 -6.56 -23.86
N ARG A 373 28.94 -5.42 -23.34
CA ARG A 373 29.15 -4.20 -24.14
C ARG A 373 30.08 -4.44 -25.32
N LYS A 374 31.20 -5.12 -25.11
CA LYS A 374 32.17 -5.48 -26.17
C LYS A 374 31.56 -6.41 -27.23
N ALA A 375 30.60 -7.25 -26.84
CA ALA A 375 29.85 -8.10 -27.75
C ALA A 375 28.72 -7.34 -28.50
N GLY A 376 28.53 -6.05 -28.23
CA GLY A 376 27.57 -5.20 -28.94
C GLY A 376 26.20 -5.04 -28.24
N PHE A 377 26.05 -5.52 -27.00
CA PHE A 377 24.83 -5.30 -26.23
C PHE A 377 24.79 -3.88 -25.63
N ASN A 378 23.60 -3.29 -25.60
CA ASN A 378 23.39 -1.97 -25.02
C ASN A 378 23.14 -2.06 -23.50
N ILE A 379 24.22 -2.17 -22.73
CA ILE A 379 24.17 -2.23 -21.26
C ILE A 379 24.31 -0.82 -20.69
N GLU A 380 23.17 -0.13 -20.54
CA GLU A 380 23.05 1.22 -19.99
C GLU A 380 23.00 1.22 -18.46
N VAL A 381 22.36 0.21 -17.87
CA VAL A 381 22.12 0.12 -16.43
C VAL A 381 22.89 -1.06 -15.82
N VAL A 382 23.65 -0.80 -14.78
CA VAL A 382 24.23 -1.80 -13.87
C VAL A 382 23.77 -1.43 -12.47
N THR A 383 22.78 -2.17 -11.95
CA THR A 383 22.04 -1.82 -10.74
C THR A 383 22.24 -2.86 -9.63
N THR A 384 22.50 -2.39 -8.42
CA THR A 384 23.01 -3.23 -7.30
C THR A 384 22.87 -2.53 -5.95
N GLY A 385 23.45 -3.08 -4.88
CA GLY A 385 23.68 -2.37 -3.63
C GLY A 385 22.47 -2.33 -2.69
N GLY A 386 22.66 -2.82 -1.47
CA GLY A 386 21.72 -2.66 -0.36
C GLY A 386 22.19 -1.60 0.64
N THR A 387 21.45 -1.46 1.74
CA THR A 387 21.78 -0.46 2.79
C THR A 387 23.19 -0.61 3.34
N GLY A 388 23.69 -1.84 3.50
CA GLY A 388 24.99 -2.12 4.11
C GLY A 388 26.19 -2.02 3.18
N THR A 389 25.95 -1.98 1.87
CA THR A 389 26.99 -2.05 0.84
C THR A 389 26.94 -0.90 -0.17
N ALA A 390 25.85 -0.12 -0.23
CA ALA A 390 25.68 0.95 -1.21
C ALA A 390 26.85 1.94 -1.25
N GLU A 391 27.48 2.23 -0.10
CA GLU A 391 28.67 3.09 -0.05
C GLU A 391 29.90 2.50 -0.75
N PHE A 392 30.03 1.18 -0.80
CA PHE A 392 31.12 0.48 -1.46
C PHE A 392 30.81 0.29 -2.95
N CYS A 393 29.60 -0.16 -3.27
CA CYS A 393 29.11 -0.28 -4.65
C CYS A 393 29.28 1.05 -5.42
N ALA A 394 29.03 2.17 -4.75
CA ALA A 394 29.17 3.50 -5.34
C ALA A 394 30.58 3.86 -5.81
N THR A 395 31.59 3.15 -5.31
CA THR A 395 33.00 3.40 -5.64
C THR A 395 33.48 2.60 -6.86
N VAL A 396 32.68 1.65 -7.36
CA VAL A 396 33.10 0.73 -8.42
C VAL A 396 32.73 1.30 -9.79
N PRO A 397 33.72 1.57 -10.67
CA PRO A 397 33.44 2.04 -12.02
C PRO A 397 32.57 1.04 -12.79
N GLY A 398 31.54 1.55 -13.47
CA GLY A 398 30.61 0.74 -14.26
C GLY A 398 29.29 0.44 -13.57
N VAL A 399 29.20 0.57 -12.25
CA VAL A 399 27.92 0.65 -11.52
C VAL A 399 27.23 1.95 -11.90
N THR A 400 25.90 1.92 -12.08
CA THR A 400 25.12 3.11 -12.50
C THR A 400 23.93 3.41 -11.58
N GLU A 401 23.42 2.43 -10.83
CA GLU A 401 22.24 2.58 -9.98
C GLU A 401 22.36 1.78 -8.68
N LEU A 402 21.86 2.31 -7.57
CA LEU A 402 21.93 1.72 -6.22
C LEU A 402 20.53 1.49 -5.62
N GLN A 403 20.34 0.40 -4.86
CA GLN A 403 19.03 -0.04 -4.36
C GLN A 403 18.85 -0.10 -2.82
N PRO A 404 19.36 0.84 -2.02
CA PRO A 404 19.20 0.78 -0.56
C PRO A 404 17.72 0.93 -0.15
N GLY A 405 17.27 0.15 0.83
CA GLY A 405 15.88 0.17 1.32
C GLY A 405 15.79 0.49 2.80
N SER A 406 16.31 -0.41 3.63
CA SER A 406 16.22 -0.37 5.10
C SER A 406 16.83 0.88 5.75
N PHE A 407 17.71 1.62 5.06
CA PHE A 407 18.35 2.85 5.57
C PHE A 407 17.37 3.89 6.12
N ILE A 408 16.13 3.93 5.59
CA ILE A 408 15.11 4.90 5.98
C ILE A 408 14.68 4.71 7.44
N PHE A 409 14.65 3.45 7.91
CA PHE A 409 14.11 3.06 9.22
C PHE A 409 15.15 2.47 10.17
N MET A 410 16.06 1.66 9.63
CA MET A 410 17.01 0.81 10.37
C MET A 410 16.32 -0.18 11.32
N ASP A 411 17.09 -1.16 11.77
CA ASP A 411 16.70 -2.17 12.76
C ASP A 411 17.93 -2.54 13.60
N THR A 412 17.78 -3.45 14.57
CA THR A 412 18.91 -3.83 15.43
C THR A 412 20.00 -4.56 14.65
N ASP A 413 19.63 -5.40 13.67
CA ASP A 413 20.56 -6.17 12.85
C ASP A 413 21.45 -5.24 12.00
N TYR A 414 20.86 -4.34 11.22
CA TYR A 414 21.63 -3.35 10.47
C TYR A 414 22.45 -2.44 11.38
N ARG A 415 21.91 -1.96 12.50
CA ARG A 415 22.66 -1.12 13.44
C ARG A 415 23.90 -1.86 13.97
N ASN A 416 23.79 -3.16 14.25
CA ASN A 416 24.91 -3.98 14.72
C ASN A 416 25.94 -4.23 13.61
N ALA A 417 25.50 -4.39 12.36
CA ALA A 417 26.39 -4.62 11.23
C ALA A 417 27.07 -3.36 10.69
N VAL A 418 26.33 -2.25 10.55
CA VAL A 418 26.78 -1.03 9.83
C VAL A 418 26.96 0.18 10.72
N GLY A 419 26.64 0.07 12.01
CA GLY A 419 26.74 1.15 12.99
C GLY A 419 25.56 2.12 12.96
N THR A 420 25.76 3.30 13.54
CA THR A 420 24.70 4.29 13.84
C THR A 420 24.69 5.48 12.88
N PHE A 421 25.29 5.34 11.70
CA PHE A 421 25.28 6.41 10.69
C PHE A 421 23.83 6.81 10.35
N TYR A 422 22.98 5.82 10.09
CA TYR A 422 21.52 5.98 10.05
C TYR A 422 20.94 5.70 11.44
N SER A 423 19.89 6.44 11.79
CA SER A 423 19.21 6.33 13.08
C SER A 423 18.06 5.32 13.00
N ASN A 424 17.78 4.59 14.08
CA ASN A 424 16.53 3.83 14.22
C ASN A 424 15.37 4.82 14.32
N SER A 425 14.67 5.02 13.20
CA SER A 425 13.57 5.99 13.09
C SER A 425 12.20 5.35 13.19
N LEU A 426 12.12 4.01 13.22
CA LEU A 426 10.88 3.26 13.40
C LEU A 426 10.96 2.36 14.63
N THR A 427 9.92 2.41 15.44
CA THR A 427 9.76 1.56 16.63
C THR A 427 8.32 1.05 16.74
N ILE A 428 8.13 -0.01 17.53
CA ILE A 428 6.82 -0.50 17.93
C ILE A 428 6.55 0.01 19.34
N LEU A 429 5.55 0.87 19.50
CA LEU A 429 5.05 1.29 20.80
C LEU A 429 4.30 0.12 21.43
N SER A 430 4.63 -0.19 22.69
CA SER A 430 4.06 -1.29 23.46
C SER A 430 3.69 -0.85 24.87
N THR A 431 2.69 -1.50 25.47
CA THR A 431 2.27 -1.26 26.84
C THR A 431 2.64 -2.42 27.75
N VAL A 432 3.12 -2.11 28.95
CA VAL A 432 3.33 -3.09 30.01
C VAL A 432 1.96 -3.58 30.53
N LEU A 433 1.65 -4.85 30.27
CA LEU A 433 0.39 -5.49 30.65
C LEU A 433 0.40 -6.08 32.06
N SER A 434 1.55 -6.61 32.47
CA SER A 434 1.64 -7.39 33.70
C SER A 434 3.02 -7.35 34.32
N LYS A 435 3.09 -7.42 35.65
CA LYS A 435 4.34 -7.54 36.41
C LYS A 435 4.47 -8.95 36.96
N GLN A 436 5.28 -9.77 36.29
CA GLN A 436 5.46 -11.20 36.59
C GLN A 436 6.50 -11.46 37.69
N GLY A 437 7.34 -10.47 38.02
CA GLY A 437 8.34 -10.59 39.07
C GLY A 437 8.90 -9.23 39.53
N PRO A 438 9.86 -9.24 40.48
CA PRO A 438 10.44 -8.00 40.99
C PRO A 438 11.19 -7.20 39.91
N ARG A 439 11.74 -7.88 38.90
CA ARG A 439 12.56 -7.30 37.82
C ARG A 439 12.16 -7.80 36.42
N SER A 440 10.89 -8.13 36.23
CA SER A 440 10.37 -8.60 34.94
C SER A 440 8.91 -8.23 34.76
N VAL A 441 8.58 -7.79 33.55
CA VAL A 441 7.23 -7.45 33.10
C VAL A 441 6.90 -8.11 31.78
N THR A 442 5.61 -8.24 31.49
CA THR A 442 5.08 -8.65 30.19
C THR A 442 4.55 -7.42 29.45
N ILE A 443 4.87 -7.30 28.17
CA ILE A 443 4.38 -6.26 27.26
C ILE A 443 3.47 -6.87 26.20
N ASP A 444 2.62 -6.05 25.58
CA ASP A 444 1.65 -6.45 24.54
C ASP A 444 2.23 -6.65 23.13
N SER A 445 3.55 -6.53 22.97
CA SER A 445 4.23 -6.80 21.70
C SER A 445 4.92 -8.17 21.71
N GLY A 446 4.38 -9.11 20.93
CA GLY A 446 4.96 -10.43 20.66
C GLY A 446 5.24 -10.67 19.17
N LEU A 447 5.25 -11.94 18.75
CA LEU A 447 5.59 -12.36 17.37
C LEU A 447 4.69 -11.75 16.27
N LYS A 448 3.46 -11.36 16.60
CA LYS A 448 2.54 -10.71 15.65
C LYS A 448 2.80 -9.22 15.45
N SER A 449 3.71 -8.63 16.24
CA SER A 449 4.14 -7.24 16.10
C SER A 449 5.64 -7.09 15.83
N LEU A 450 6.44 -8.08 16.22
CA LEU A 450 7.90 -8.09 16.12
C LEU A 450 8.37 -9.44 15.58
N THR A 451 9.07 -9.46 14.44
CA THR A 451 9.64 -10.70 13.90
C THR A 451 10.95 -11.07 14.60
N THR A 452 11.41 -12.32 14.40
CA THR A 452 12.60 -12.86 15.06
C THR A 452 13.59 -13.52 14.10
N ASP A 453 13.44 -13.28 12.80
CA ASP A 453 14.25 -13.91 11.76
C ASP A 453 15.72 -13.44 11.76
N SER A 454 15.97 -12.21 12.21
CA SER A 454 17.31 -11.64 12.44
C SER A 454 17.65 -11.45 13.93
N GLY A 455 17.21 -12.39 14.77
CA GLY A 455 17.36 -12.26 16.22
C GLY A 455 16.25 -11.43 16.86
N LEU A 456 16.47 -10.98 18.09
CA LEU A 456 15.42 -10.35 18.90
C LEU A 456 15.38 -8.83 18.69
N ALA A 457 14.15 -8.29 18.70
CA ALA A 457 13.93 -6.87 18.90
C ALA A 457 14.53 -6.42 20.25
N GLU A 458 14.86 -5.14 20.35
CA GLU A 458 15.46 -4.56 21.56
C GLU A 458 14.58 -3.44 22.09
N CYS A 459 14.54 -3.26 23.42
CA CYS A 459 13.94 -2.05 23.98
C CYS A 459 14.80 -0.84 23.59
N LYS A 460 14.18 0.26 23.16
CA LYS A 460 14.88 1.51 22.85
C LYS A 460 15.66 2.05 24.05
N ASP A 461 15.17 1.79 25.26
CA ASP A 461 15.94 1.98 26.48
C ASP A 461 16.77 0.71 26.76
N PRO A 462 18.10 0.76 26.61
CA PRO A 462 18.97 -0.42 26.65
C PRO A 462 19.09 -1.02 28.06
N ARG A 463 18.50 -0.40 29.08
CA ARG A 463 18.47 -0.95 30.45
C ARG A 463 17.49 -2.11 30.59
N TYR A 464 16.62 -2.33 29.60
CA TYR A 464 15.62 -3.40 29.61
C TYR A 464 15.92 -4.42 28.50
N THR A 465 15.99 -5.69 28.87
CA THR A 465 16.25 -6.81 27.96
C THR A 465 14.96 -7.45 27.52
N TYR A 466 14.76 -7.57 26.20
CA TYR A 466 13.59 -8.21 25.62
C TYR A 466 13.70 -9.73 25.55
N GLY A 467 12.57 -10.41 25.72
CA GLY A 467 12.41 -11.84 25.48
C GLY A 467 11.04 -12.14 24.87
N VAL A 468 10.94 -13.22 24.10
CA VAL A 468 9.68 -13.61 23.44
C VAL A 468 8.84 -14.46 24.38
N LEU A 469 7.58 -14.08 24.59
CA LEU A 469 6.60 -14.83 25.39
C LEU A 469 5.36 -15.26 24.56
N GLY A 470 5.51 -15.38 23.25
CA GLY A 470 4.50 -15.92 22.33
C GLY A 470 3.98 -14.92 21.31
N ASP A 471 2.80 -15.21 20.76
CA ASP A 471 2.21 -14.48 19.64
C ASP A 471 1.95 -12.99 19.96
N GLU A 472 1.36 -12.72 21.12
CA GLU A 472 0.90 -11.38 21.52
C GLU A 472 1.71 -10.79 22.69
N HIS A 473 2.70 -11.53 23.21
CA HIS A 473 3.37 -11.15 24.45
C HIS A 473 4.88 -11.23 24.33
N GLY A 474 5.53 -10.22 24.92
CA GLY A 474 6.96 -10.17 25.15
C GLY A 474 7.28 -9.95 26.62
N SER A 475 8.51 -10.22 27.04
CA SER A 475 9.02 -9.88 28.37
C SER A 475 10.03 -8.75 28.29
N LEU A 476 10.02 -7.86 29.28
CA LEU A 476 11.15 -6.98 29.58
C LEU A 476 11.69 -7.30 30.97
N SER A 477 12.99 -7.56 31.07
CA SER A 477 13.71 -7.77 32.33
C SER A 477 14.83 -6.76 32.51
N TRP A 478 15.26 -6.53 33.75
CA TRP A 478 16.31 -5.56 34.05
C TRP A 478 17.14 -5.94 35.28
N GLU A 479 18.30 -5.32 35.42
CA GLU A 479 19.20 -5.52 36.56
C GLU A 479 18.81 -4.69 37.80
N GLU A 480 19.32 -5.09 38.96
CA GLU A 480 19.10 -4.32 40.19
C GLU A 480 19.65 -2.89 40.05
N GLY A 481 18.88 -1.90 40.52
CA GLY A 481 19.21 -0.48 40.37
C GLY A 481 18.61 0.19 39.12
N THR A 482 18.09 -0.55 38.15
CA THR A 482 17.34 0.02 37.03
C THR A 482 15.92 0.43 37.48
N PRO A 483 15.39 1.60 37.05
CA PRO A 483 14.01 2.00 37.33
C PRO A 483 13.02 0.90 36.91
N ALA A 484 12.18 0.48 37.85
CA ALA A 484 11.21 -0.58 37.60
C ALA A 484 10.06 -0.08 36.71
N LEU A 485 9.68 -0.88 35.71
CA LEU A 485 8.48 -0.67 34.93
C LEU A 485 7.24 -1.11 35.70
N SER A 486 6.16 -0.38 35.50
CA SER A 486 4.84 -0.57 36.10
C SER A 486 3.80 -0.87 35.02
N VAL A 487 2.71 -1.54 35.39
CA VAL A 487 1.59 -1.82 34.47
C VAL A 487 1.01 -0.52 33.96
N GLY A 488 0.85 -0.39 32.64
CA GLY A 488 0.45 0.82 31.94
C GLY A 488 1.61 1.68 31.43
N ASP A 489 2.85 1.42 31.84
CA ASP A 489 4.01 2.11 31.26
C ASP A 489 4.13 1.80 29.77
N ARG A 490 4.52 2.80 28.99
CA ARG A 490 4.74 2.69 27.54
C ARG A 490 6.23 2.52 27.26
N VAL A 491 6.56 1.61 26.37
CA VAL A 491 7.93 1.34 25.92
C VAL A 491 7.98 1.30 24.40
N GLU A 492 9.12 1.68 23.83
CA GLU A 492 9.36 1.59 22.39
C GLU A 492 10.31 0.42 22.12
N MET A 493 9.93 -0.44 21.18
CA MET A 493 10.71 -1.60 20.75
C MET A 493 11.31 -1.34 19.37
N VAL A 494 12.62 -1.47 19.24
CA VAL A 494 13.34 -1.42 17.96
C VAL A 494 13.27 -2.82 17.33
N PRO A 495 12.65 -2.99 16.15
CA PRO A 495 12.58 -4.29 15.48
C PRO A 495 13.97 -4.85 15.15
N SER A 496 14.09 -6.18 15.06
CA SER A 496 15.33 -6.82 14.62
C SER A 496 15.53 -6.82 13.12
N HIS A 497 14.43 -6.91 12.36
CA HIS A 497 14.42 -6.79 10.91
C HIS A 497 13.20 -5.99 10.46
N ILE A 498 13.44 -4.92 9.72
CA ILE A 498 12.40 -3.96 9.41
C ILE A 498 11.38 -4.47 8.37
N ASP A 499 11.82 -5.10 7.28
CA ASP A 499 10.96 -5.47 6.16
C ASP A 499 9.86 -6.49 6.56
N PRO A 500 10.17 -7.56 7.31
CA PRO A 500 9.16 -8.50 7.79
C PRO A 500 8.24 -7.87 8.84
N THR A 501 8.79 -7.04 9.73
CA THR A 501 8.03 -6.35 10.78
C THR A 501 7.00 -5.40 10.17
N VAL A 502 7.40 -4.54 9.23
CA VAL A 502 6.48 -3.64 8.50
C VAL A 502 5.32 -4.40 7.88
N ASN A 503 5.56 -5.60 7.34
CA ASN A 503 4.52 -6.40 6.70
C ASN A 503 3.44 -6.96 7.66
N LEU A 504 3.62 -6.81 8.97
CA LEU A 504 2.64 -7.16 10.00
C LEU A 504 1.65 -6.03 10.30
N HIS A 505 2.00 -4.78 9.96
CA HIS A 505 1.25 -3.58 10.34
C HIS A 505 0.55 -2.95 9.12
N ASP A 506 -0.61 -2.34 9.33
CA ASP A 506 -1.37 -1.66 8.26
C ASP A 506 -0.98 -0.17 8.09
N PHE A 507 -0.49 0.48 9.14
CA PHE A 507 -0.20 1.92 9.15
C PHE A 507 1.08 2.26 9.90
N TYR A 508 1.75 3.32 9.44
CA TYR A 508 2.75 4.07 10.20
C TYR A 508 2.08 5.29 10.82
N TYR A 509 2.24 5.50 12.12
CA TYR A 509 1.91 6.76 12.78
C TYR A 509 3.17 7.62 12.87
N ALA A 510 3.37 8.49 11.88
CA ALA A 510 4.56 9.30 11.77
C ALA A 510 4.41 10.60 12.58
N HIS A 511 5.34 10.84 13.49
CA HIS A 511 5.22 11.90 14.49
C HIS A 511 6.45 12.80 14.54
N ARG A 512 6.24 14.01 15.07
CA ARG A 512 7.30 14.94 15.47
C ARG A 512 7.03 15.40 16.89
N GLY A 513 8.02 15.27 17.78
CA GLY A 513 7.84 15.58 19.20
C GLY A 513 6.68 14.83 19.88
N GLY A 514 6.35 13.63 19.40
CA GLY A 514 5.26 12.80 19.91
C GLY A 514 3.85 13.20 19.44
N VAL A 515 3.71 14.14 18.50
CA VAL A 515 2.44 14.48 17.85
C VAL A 515 2.43 13.90 16.44
N ILE A 516 1.37 13.17 16.08
CA ILE A 516 1.21 12.56 14.76
C ILE A 516 1.02 13.68 13.73
N GLU A 517 1.95 13.82 12.80
CA GLU A 517 1.83 14.78 11.69
C GLU A 517 1.36 14.09 10.41
N GLU A 518 1.69 12.81 10.23
CA GLU A 518 1.32 12.03 9.05
C GLU A 518 0.94 10.60 9.42
N ILE A 519 0.01 10.01 8.66
CA ILE A 519 -0.34 8.59 8.76
C ILE A 519 -0.12 7.98 7.38
N TRP A 520 0.76 6.99 7.29
CA TRP A 520 1.08 6.33 6.03
C TRP A 520 0.51 4.91 5.99
N PRO A 521 -0.21 4.52 4.94
CA PRO A 521 -0.58 3.12 4.76
C PRO A 521 0.63 2.28 4.34
N VAL A 522 0.66 1.04 4.83
CA VAL A 522 1.45 -0.06 4.27
C VAL A 522 0.68 -0.62 3.07
N ASP A 523 0.59 0.18 2.00
CA ASP A 523 -0.22 -0.09 0.81
C ASP A 523 -0.12 -1.55 0.35
N SER A 524 1.10 -2.06 0.21
CA SER A 524 1.38 -3.40 -0.32
C SER A 524 1.56 -4.48 0.75
N ARG A 525 0.97 -4.31 1.94
CA ARG A 525 0.98 -5.34 2.99
C ARG A 525 0.43 -6.68 2.48
N GLY A 526 1.17 -7.77 2.75
CA GLY A 526 0.80 -9.12 2.33
C GLY A 526 0.81 -9.35 0.81
N LYS A 527 1.28 -8.38 0.01
CA LYS A 527 1.45 -8.51 -1.44
C LYS A 527 2.78 -9.18 -1.75
N VAL A 528 2.76 -10.50 -1.64
CA VAL A 528 3.93 -11.37 -1.80
C VAL A 528 3.86 -12.29 -3.02
N GLN A 529 2.80 -12.15 -3.84
CA GLN A 529 2.49 -13.00 -5.00
C GLN A 529 3.10 -12.51 -6.30
#